data_AF-A0A967PY19-F1
#
_entry.id   AF-A0A967PY19-F1
#
_cell.length_a   1.000
_cell.length_b   1.000
_cell.length_c   1.000
_cell.angle_alpha   90.00
_cell.angle_beta   90.00
_cell.angle_gamma   90.00
#
_symmetry.space_group_name_H-M   'P 1'
#
loop_
_entity.id
_entity.type
_entity.pdbx_description
1 polymer ?
#
loop_
_entity_poly.entity_id
_entity_poly.type
_entity_poly.pdbx_seq_one_letter_code
_entity_poly.pdbx_strand_id
1 'polypeptide(L)'
;LSAAMTDRSANAGACSHPCRWRYSLVEESRPDQSFPVEEDAHGTYLMNSRDLCLVEYLPQMVEAGVSSFKIEGRMKSLYYVAAITRVYRQALDRYLESPESWQCDPAWLAELDKVSHRPYDYGFLFGRTDAKVHSIDSHYQRTYDFVGQVVAVGA
;
A
#
# COMPACT_ATOMS: atom_id res chain seq x y z
N LEU A 1 -2.08 -7.35 -9.05
CA LEU A 1 -2.68 -8.70 -8.82
C LEU A 1 -3.99 -8.92 -9.57
N SER A 2 -5.07 -8.18 -9.30
CA SER A 2 -6.39 -8.38 -9.98
C SER A 2 -6.32 -8.31 -11.51
N ALA A 3 -5.73 -7.25 -12.08
CA ALA A 3 -5.54 -7.15 -13.53
C ALA A 3 -4.63 -8.27 -14.07
N ALA A 4 -3.51 -8.52 -13.39
CA ALA A 4 -2.56 -9.56 -13.81
C ALA A 4 -3.15 -10.98 -13.84
N MET A 5 -4.08 -11.31 -12.94
CA MET A 5 -4.67 -12.65 -12.82
C MET A 5 -6.01 -12.82 -13.56
N THR A 6 -6.77 -11.73 -13.74
CA THR A 6 -8.17 -11.81 -14.20
C THR A 6 -8.55 -10.79 -15.26
N ASP A 7 -7.59 -9.98 -15.70
CA ASP A 7 -7.79 -8.84 -16.61
C ASP A 7 -8.78 -7.77 -16.09
N ARG A 8 -9.13 -7.83 -14.80
CA ARG A 8 -9.98 -6.83 -14.14
C ARG A 8 -9.16 -5.78 -13.41
N SER A 9 -9.31 -4.51 -13.79
CA SER A 9 -8.57 -3.41 -13.17
C SER A 9 -9.15 -3.01 -11.81
N ALA A 10 -8.40 -3.26 -10.74
CA ALA A 10 -8.73 -2.76 -9.39
C ALA A 10 -8.72 -1.22 -9.30
N ASN A 11 -7.96 -0.55 -10.17
CA ASN A 11 -7.92 0.91 -10.24
C ASN A 11 -9.22 1.49 -10.81
N ALA A 12 -9.92 0.74 -11.69
CA ALA A 12 -11.23 1.10 -12.22
C ALA A 12 -12.41 0.63 -11.34
N GLY A 13 -12.15 0.23 -10.09
CA GLY A 13 -13.18 -0.30 -9.19
C GLY A 13 -13.63 -1.74 -9.51
N ALA A 14 -13.04 -2.39 -10.51
CA ALA A 14 -13.40 -3.74 -10.93
C ALA A 14 -12.61 -4.84 -10.18
N CYS A 15 -12.09 -4.58 -8.97
CA CYS A 15 -11.26 -5.55 -8.23
C CYS A 15 -11.97 -6.91 -8.08
N SER A 16 -11.32 -7.98 -8.53
CA SER A 16 -11.79 -9.37 -8.42
C SER A 16 -11.45 -10.04 -7.08
N HIS A 17 -10.82 -9.29 -6.16
CA HIS A 17 -10.35 -9.75 -4.86
C HIS A 17 -9.52 -11.05 -4.89
N PRO A 18 -8.52 -11.21 -5.79
CA PRO A 18 -7.70 -12.43 -5.83
C PRO A 18 -6.98 -12.68 -4.51
N CYS A 19 -6.62 -11.63 -3.76
CA CYS A 19 -6.05 -11.77 -2.43
C CYS A 19 -6.95 -12.48 -1.40
N ARG A 20 -8.23 -12.75 -1.71
CA ARG A 20 -9.20 -13.45 -0.86
C ARG A 20 -9.61 -14.81 -1.42
N TRP A 21 -9.01 -15.24 -2.52
CA TRP A 21 -9.30 -16.55 -3.09
C TRP A 21 -8.65 -17.64 -2.25
N ARG A 22 -9.14 -18.88 -2.41
CA ARG A 22 -8.51 -20.05 -1.80
C ARG A 22 -7.37 -20.51 -2.70
N TYR A 23 -6.19 -20.60 -2.11
CA TYR A 23 -4.99 -21.08 -2.78
C TYR A 23 -4.54 -22.41 -2.15
N SER A 24 -3.85 -23.22 -2.94
CA SER A 24 -3.20 -24.45 -2.51
C SER A 24 -1.80 -24.52 -3.09
N LEU A 25 -0.84 -25.00 -2.31
CA LEU A 25 0.50 -25.33 -2.78
C LEU A 25 0.50 -26.72 -3.40
N VAL A 26 1.23 -26.91 -4.48
CA VAL A 26 1.45 -28.22 -5.11
C VAL A 26 2.95 -28.44 -5.15
N GLU A 27 3.40 -29.58 -4.64
CA GLU A 27 4.80 -29.98 -4.74
C GLU A 27 5.07 -30.47 -6.18
N GLU A 28 6.15 -30.02 -6.81
CA GLU A 28 6.48 -30.35 -8.20
C GLU A 28 6.57 -31.87 -8.46
N SER A 29 7.06 -32.63 -7.48
CA SER A 29 7.18 -34.10 -7.56
C SER A 29 5.85 -34.86 -7.32
N ARG A 30 4.82 -34.16 -6.84
CA ARG A 30 3.50 -34.71 -6.49
C ARG A 30 2.39 -33.79 -7.02
N PRO A 31 2.24 -33.66 -8.36
CA PRO A 31 1.31 -32.71 -8.96
C PRO A 31 -0.16 -32.97 -8.59
N ASP A 32 -0.49 -34.22 -8.26
CA ASP A 32 -1.86 -34.62 -7.87
C ASP A 32 -2.14 -34.38 -6.37
N GLN A 33 -1.17 -33.89 -5.60
CA GLN A 33 -1.31 -33.62 -4.17
C GLN A 33 -1.26 -32.10 -3.91
N SER A 34 -2.43 -31.52 -3.63
CA SER A 34 -2.55 -30.12 -3.21
C SER A 34 -2.57 -29.98 -1.69
N PHE A 35 -1.75 -29.09 -1.14
CA PHE A 35 -1.73 -28.70 0.26
C PHE A 35 -2.48 -27.38 0.44
N PRO A 36 -3.52 -27.30 1.27
CA PRO A 36 -4.26 -26.05 1.47
C PRO A 36 -3.35 -24.98 2.10
N VAL A 37 -3.52 -23.74 1.64
CA VAL A 37 -2.93 -22.58 2.31
C VAL A 37 -3.95 -22.10 3.34
N GLU A 38 -3.68 -22.34 4.62
CA GLU A 38 -4.60 -22.04 5.72
C GLU A 38 -4.23 -20.74 6.46
N GLU A 39 -5.21 -20.16 7.15
CA GLU A 39 -5.09 -18.96 7.99
C GLU A 39 -5.31 -19.40 9.45
N ASP A 40 -4.31 -19.18 10.32
CA ASP A 40 -4.44 -19.38 11.76
C ASP A 40 -4.52 -18.04 12.52
N ALA A 41 -4.44 -18.06 13.85
CA ALA A 41 -4.46 -16.85 14.68
C ALA A 41 -3.31 -15.87 14.39
N HIS A 42 -2.27 -16.31 13.68
CA HIS A 42 -1.12 -15.52 13.23
C HIS A 42 -1.21 -15.13 11.74
N GLY A 43 -2.21 -15.64 11.01
CA GLY A 43 -2.58 -15.27 9.65
C GLY A 43 -1.99 -16.17 8.56
N THR A 44 -2.31 -15.87 7.30
CA THR A 44 -1.76 -16.57 6.13
C THR A 44 -0.60 -15.76 5.53
N TYR A 45 0.63 -16.25 5.69
CA TYR A 45 1.85 -15.55 5.30
C TYR A 45 2.01 -15.35 3.78
N LEU A 46 1.39 -16.21 2.96
CA LEU A 46 1.52 -16.15 1.50
C LEU A 46 0.85 -14.91 0.89
N MET A 47 -0.13 -14.31 1.57
CA MET A 47 -1.00 -13.27 1.02
C MET A 47 -0.86 -11.91 1.74
N ASN A 48 0.12 -11.79 2.65
CA ASN A 48 0.41 -10.57 3.38
C ASN A 48 1.14 -9.56 2.48
N SER A 49 0.44 -8.91 1.56
CA SER A 49 1.06 -7.87 0.72
C SER A 49 1.60 -6.73 1.59
N ARG A 50 2.76 -6.20 1.21
CA ARG A 50 3.26 -4.92 1.71
C ARG A 50 2.35 -3.77 1.26
N ASP A 51 2.32 -2.68 2.03
CA ASP A 51 1.53 -1.50 1.66
C ASP A 51 2.26 -0.74 0.54
N LEU A 52 1.52 -0.34 -0.51
CA LEU A 52 2.09 0.42 -1.62
C LEU A 52 2.33 1.87 -1.18
N CYS A 53 3.57 2.36 -1.29
CA CYS A 53 3.91 3.75 -1.05
C CYS A 53 4.82 4.28 -2.16
N LEU A 54 4.37 5.26 -2.93
CA LEU A 54 5.09 5.80 -4.08
C LEU A 54 5.41 7.29 -3.93
N VAL A 55 5.43 7.82 -2.69
CA VAL A 55 5.68 9.24 -2.44
C VAL A 55 7.05 9.70 -2.97
N GLU A 56 8.06 8.83 -2.88
CA GLU A 56 9.41 9.05 -3.43
C GLU A 56 9.46 9.00 -4.96
N TYR A 57 8.41 8.48 -5.61
CA TYR A 57 8.36 8.33 -7.05
C TYR A 57 7.33 9.26 -7.70
N LEU A 58 6.87 10.28 -6.98
CA LEU A 58 5.92 11.25 -7.52
C LEU A 58 6.38 11.87 -8.84
N PRO A 59 7.65 12.31 -9.02
CA PRO A 59 8.10 12.83 -10.31
C PRO A 59 7.86 11.87 -11.46
N GLN A 60 8.30 10.61 -11.29
CA GLN A 60 8.15 9.55 -12.28
C GLN A 60 6.68 9.26 -12.58
N MET A 61 5.80 9.36 -11.57
CA MET A 61 4.37 9.16 -11.75
C MET A 61 3.76 10.30 -12.58
N VAL A 62 4.11 11.55 -12.29
CA VAL A 62 3.61 12.70 -13.05
C VAL A 62 4.14 12.68 -14.49
N GLU A 63 5.44 12.41 -14.68
CA GLU A 63 6.07 12.29 -16.01
C GLU A 63 5.46 11.16 -16.85
N ALA A 64 5.06 10.06 -16.21
CA ALA A 64 4.33 8.98 -16.86
C ALA A 64 2.88 9.35 -17.26
N GLY A 65 2.43 10.57 -16.96
CA GLY A 65 1.10 11.09 -17.30
C GLY A 65 0.02 10.76 -16.26
N VAL A 66 0.39 10.31 -15.06
CA VAL A 66 -0.59 10.07 -13.98
C VAL A 66 -1.23 11.40 -13.57
N SER A 67 -2.53 11.53 -13.81
CA SER A 67 -3.28 12.76 -13.50
C SER A 67 -4.02 12.70 -12.15
N SER A 68 -4.06 11.53 -11.51
CA SER A 68 -4.78 11.34 -10.25
C SER A 68 -4.12 10.28 -9.37
N PHE A 69 -3.93 10.59 -8.09
CA PHE A 69 -3.50 9.65 -7.07
C PHE A 69 -4.70 9.22 -6.22
N LYS A 70 -4.88 7.92 -6.04
CA LYS A 70 -5.95 7.35 -5.23
C LYS A 70 -5.39 6.85 -3.89
N ILE A 71 -6.00 7.31 -2.79
CA ILE A 71 -5.71 6.81 -1.44
C ILE A 71 -6.78 5.79 -1.07
N GLU A 72 -6.37 4.56 -0.71
CA GLU A 72 -7.30 3.51 -0.26
C GLU A 72 -7.54 3.61 1.24
N GLY A 73 -8.68 4.20 1.61
CA GLY A 73 -9.07 4.42 3.00
C GLY A 73 -10.01 3.36 3.59
N ARG A 74 -10.41 2.32 2.84
CA ARG A 74 -11.36 1.33 3.35
C ARG A 74 -10.78 0.58 4.54
N MET A 75 -11.55 0.47 5.62
CA MET A 75 -11.11 -0.11 6.91
C MET A 75 -9.94 0.64 7.57
N LYS A 76 -9.60 1.85 7.11
CA LYS A 76 -8.58 2.70 7.74
C LYS A 76 -9.24 3.75 8.63
N SER A 77 -8.51 4.23 9.63
CA SER A 77 -8.99 5.25 10.55
C SER A 77 -9.04 6.63 9.91
N LEU A 78 -9.78 7.57 10.52
CA LEU A 78 -9.76 8.99 10.13
C LEU A 78 -8.32 9.55 10.13
N TYR A 79 -7.53 9.21 11.15
CA TYR A 79 -6.13 9.63 11.27
C TYR A 79 -5.28 9.13 10.11
N TYR A 80 -5.44 7.87 9.69
CA TYR A 80 -4.74 7.32 8.53
C TYR A 80 -5.05 8.16 7.29
N VAL A 81 -6.34 8.33 6.96
CA VAL A 81 -6.73 9.05 5.74
C VAL A 81 -6.22 10.49 5.77
N ALA A 82 -6.31 11.18 6.91
CA ALA A 82 -5.82 12.54 7.07
C ALA A 82 -4.30 12.65 6.90
N ALA A 83 -3.52 11.74 7.50
CA ALA A 83 -2.06 11.75 7.42
C ALA A 83 -1.56 11.45 6.01
N ILE A 84 -2.05 10.37 5.37
CA ILE A 84 -1.66 10.01 4.00
C ILE A 84 -2.02 11.16 3.03
N THR A 85 -3.24 11.70 3.14
CA THR A 85 -3.69 12.79 2.26
C THR A 85 -2.83 14.04 2.41
N ARG A 86 -2.52 14.43 3.65
CA ARG A 86 -1.65 15.59 3.94
C ARG A 86 -0.27 15.42 3.31
N VAL A 87 0.37 14.28 3.55
CA VAL A 87 1.72 14.01 3.04
C VAL A 87 1.75 14.03 1.51
N TYR A 88 0.85 13.30 0.85
CA TYR A 88 0.82 13.26 -0.61
C TYR A 88 0.48 14.64 -1.22
N ARG A 89 -0.39 15.42 -0.58
CA ARG A 89 -0.69 16.79 -1.03
C ARG A 89 0.53 17.69 -0.93
N GLN A 90 1.22 17.69 0.22
CA GLN A 90 2.45 18.47 0.42
C GLN A 90 3.55 18.08 -0.57
N ALA A 91 3.76 16.78 -0.77
CA ALA A 91 4.76 16.28 -1.70
C ALA A 91 4.45 16.65 -3.15
N LEU A 92 3.17 16.58 -3.55
CA LEU A 92 2.73 16.98 -4.87
C LEU A 92 2.80 18.51 -5.07
N ASP A 93 2.41 19.31 -4.08
CA ASP A 93 2.55 20.78 -4.13
C ASP A 93 4.02 21.18 -4.30
N ARG A 94 4.91 20.57 -3.51
CA ARG A 94 6.35 20.80 -3.61
C ARG A 94 6.90 20.45 -4.99
N TYR A 95 6.48 19.31 -5.55
CA TYR A 95 6.89 18.91 -6.88
C TYR A 95 6.41 19.89 -7.96
N LEU A 96 5.14 20.32 -7.89
CA LEU A 96 4.55 21.23 -8.87
C LEU A 96 5.13 22.65 -8.79
N GLU A 97 5.57 23.09 -7.60
CA GLU A 97 6.21 24.39 -7.42
C GLU A 97 7.61 24.43 -8.06
N SER A 98 8.43 23.39 -7.81
CA SER A 98 9.81 23.33 -8.30
C SER A 98 10.22 21.89 -8.65
N PRO A 99 9.85 21.38 -9.86
CA PRO A 99 10.18 20.02 -10.28
C PRO A 99 11.69 19.75 -10.30
N GLU A 100 12.47 20.73 -10.77
CA GLU A 100 13.93 20.66 -10.92
C GLU A 100 14.66 20.47 -9.58
N SER A 101 14.06 20.94 -8.48
CA SER A 101 14.63 20.85 -7.13
C SER A 101 13.93 19.80 -6.27
N TRP A 102 13.14 18.91 -6.88
CA TRP A 102 12.37 17.94 -6.13
C TRP A 102 13.29 16.98 -5.37
N GLN A 103 12.98 16.82 -4.08
CA GLN A 103 13.57 15.80 -3.21
C GLN A 103 12.47 15.33 -2.28
N CYS A 104 12.40 14.02 -2.04
CA CYS A 104 11.49 13.49 -1.04
C CYS A 104 11.93 13.96 0.35
N ASP A 105 11.06 14.68 1.06
CA ASP A 105 11.34 15.07 2.44
C ASP A 105 11.32 13.83 3.34
N PRO A 106 12.41 13.51 4.06
CA PRO A 106 12.42 12.39 5.01
C PRO A 106 11.32 12.48 6.08
N ALA A 107 10.86 13.69 6.41
CA ALA A 107 9.75 13.90 7.33
C ALA A 107 8.43 13.31 6.80
N TRP A 108 8.23 13.26 5.48
CA TRP A 108 7.05 12.62 4.89
C TRP A 108 7.04 11.13 5.15
N LEU A 109 8.14 10.44 4.90
CA LEU A 109 8.26 9.00 5.19
C LEU A 109 8.07 8.74 6.68
N ALA A 110 8.71 9.55 7.53
CA ALA A 110 8.56 9.45 8.98
C ALA A 110 7.11 9.67 9.45
N GLU A 111 6.32 10.52 8.79
CA GLU A 111 4.88 10.70 9.06
C GLU A 111 4.04 9.52 8.58
N LEU A 112 4.36 8.95 7.42
CA LEU A 112 3.69 7.76 6.88
C LEU A 112 3.97 6.52 7.73
N ASP A 113 5.13 6.40 8.35
CA ASP A 113 5.44 5.31 9.28
C ASP A 113 4.63 5.39 10.59
N LYS A 114 3.97 6.53 10.88
CA LYS A 114 3.21 6.69 12.12
C LYS A 114 1.82 6.05 12.09
N VAL A 115 1.26 5.89 10.89
CA VAL A 115 -0.07 5.31 10.74
C VAL A 115 -0.01 3.78 10.82
N SER A 116 -1.14 3.14 11.07
CA SER A 116 -1.21 1.67 11.02
C SER A 116 -1.02 1.17 9.57
N HIS A 117 0.13 0.54 9.32
CA HIS A 117 0.57 0.11 7.98
C HIS A 117 1.29 -1.25 8.05
N ARG A 118 1.37 -1.94 6.92
CA ARG A 118 2.36 -3.02 6.72
C ARG A 118 3.63 -2.42 6.15
N PRO A 119 4.81 -3.07 6.24
CA PRO A 119 6.03 -2.55 5.62
C PRO A 119 5.78 -2.07 4.20
N TYR A 120 6.34 -0.92 3.84
CA TYR A 120 6.11 -0.34 2.53
C TYR A 120 6.89 -1.06 1.43
N ASP A 121 6.35 -0.96 0.20
CA ASP A 121 6.98 -1.41 -1.04
C ASP A 121 6.46 -0.60 -2.23
N TYR A 122 7.10 -0.74 -3.38
CA TYR A 122 6.74 -0.09 -4.64
C TYR A 122 5.91 -1.01 -5.55
N GLY A 123 5.63 -2.22 -5.08
CA GLY A 123 4.85 -3.21 -5.79
C GLY A 123 5.51 -3.59 -7.11
N PHE A 124 4.73 -3.51 -8.20
CA PHE A 124 5.18 -3.93 -9.52
C PHE A 124 5.74 -2.78 -10.37
N LEU A 125 6.10 -1.64 -9.75
CA LEU A 125 6.44 -0.42 -10.48
C LEU A 125 7.68 -0.59 -11.37
N PHE A 126 8.71 -1.30 -10.90
CA PHE A 126 9.98 -1.47 -11.62
C PHE A 126 10.14 -2.85 -12.29
N GLY A 127 9.24 -3.79 -11.99
CA GLY A 127 9.35 -5.16 -12.48
C GLY A 127 8.25 -6.07 -11.94
N ARG A 128 7.91 -7.12 -12.70
CA ARG A 128 6.89 -8.10 -12.30
C ARG A 128 7.31 -8.95 -11.08
N THR A 129 8.60 -9.03 -10.82
CA THR A 129 9.22 -9.80 -9.73
C THR A 129 9.52 -8.98 -8.48
N ASP A 130 9.31 -7.66 -8.52
CA ASP A 130 9.83 -6.76 -7.48
C ASP A 130 8.88 -6.63 -6.29
N ALA A 131 7.60 -6.96 -6.48
CA ALA A 131 6.60 -6.90 -5.42
C ALA A 131 6.88 -7.93 -4.33
N LYS A 132 6.99 -7.46 -3.09
CA LYS A 132 7.30 -8.29 -1.93
C LYS A 132 6.06 -8.55 -1.08
N VAL A 133 6.09 -9.72 -0.46
CA VAL A 133 5.18 -10.13 0.62
C VAL A 133 5.86 -9.91 1.97
N HIS A 134 5.07 -9.60 2.98
CA HIS A 134 5.46 -9.54 4.38
C HIS A 134 5.33 -10.95 4.98
N SER A 135 6.43 -11.70 4.94
CA SER A 135 6.47 -13.14 5.26
C SER A 135 6.64 -13.46 6.74
N ILE A 136 6.81 -12.45 7.61
CA ILE A 136 7.15 -12.65 9.02
C ILE A 136 5.89 -12.80 9.87
N ASP A 137 4.92 -11.89 9.71
CA ASP A 137 3.64 -11.91 10.42
C ASP A 137 2.53 -11.25 9.58
N SER A 138 1.29 -11.28 10.05
CA SER A 138 0.15 -10.58 9.43
C SER A 138 -0.17 -9.23 10.07
N HIS A 139 0.64 -8.78 11.04
CA HIS A 139 0.33 -7.66 11.89
C HIS A 139 0.62 -6.32 11.21
N TYR A 140 -0.22 -5.33 11.53
CA TYR A 140 0.07 -3.95 11.19
C TYR A 140 1.11 -3.41 12.18
N GLN A 141 2.09 -2.69 11.65
CA GLN A 141 2.99 -1.87 12.44
C GLN A 141 2.24 -0.61 12.88
N ARG A 142 2.18 -0.41 14.20
CA ARG A 142 1.59 0.77 14.82
C ARG A 142 2.39 1.14 16.05
N THR A 143 3.25 2.14 15.90
CA THR A 143 4.09 2.69 16.99
C THR A 143 3.47 3.91 17.65
N TYR A 144 2.36 4.43 17.11
CA TYR A 144 1.67 5.60 17.65
C TYR A 144 0.18 5.37 17.83
N ASP A 145 -0.38 6.11 18.79
CA ASP A 145 -1.79 6.11 19.11
C ASP A 145 -2.47 7.42 18.75
N PHE A 146 -3.69 7.29 18.21
CA PHE A 146 -4.55 8.42 17.99
C PHE A 146 -5.15 8.87 19.32
N VAL A 147 -4.80 10.09 19.75
CA VAL A 147 -5.21 10.63 21.06
C VAL A 147 -6.43 11.56 20.99
N GLY A 148 -6.81 12.05 19.81
CA GLY A 148 -7.98 12.90 19.66
C GLY A 148 -8.03 13.72 18.37
N GLN A 149 -9.17 14.37 18.16
CA GLN A 149 -9.43 15.27 17.03
C GLN A 149 -9.67 16.69 17.56
N VAL A 150 -9.02 17.68 16.95
CA VAL A 150 -9.37 19.09 17.17
C VAL A 150 -10.70 19.36 16.47
N VAL A 151 -11.75 19.64 17.24
CA VAL A 151 -13.10 19.89 16.74
C VAL A 151 -13.39 21.37 16.51
N ALA A 152 -12.69 22.26 17.22
CA ALA A 152 -12.77 23.70 17.08
C ALA A 152 -11.48 24.34 17.58
N VAL A 153 -11.12 25.49 16.98
CA VAL A 153 -10.09 26.40 17.51
C VAL A 153 -10.80 27.72 17.78
N GLY A 154 -10.72 28.21 19.01
CA GLY A 154 -11.31 29.51 19.37
C GLY A 154 -10.63 30.63 18.60
N ALA A 155 -11.43 31.59 18.12
CA ALA A 155 -10.93 32.82 17.51
C ALA A 155 -10.25 33.73 18.55
#